data_AF-A0A7J7LGI3-F1
#
_entry.id   AF-A0A7J7LGI3-F1
#
_cell.length_a   1.000
_cell.length_b   1.000
_cell.length_c   1.000
_cell.angle_alpha   90.00
_cell.angle_beta   90.00
_cell.angle_gamma   90.00
#
_symmetry.space_group_name_H-M   'P 1'
#
loop_
_entity.id
_entity.type
_entity.pdbx_description
1 polymer ?
#
loop_
_entity_poly.entity_id
_entity_poly.type
_entity_poly.pdbx_seq_one_letter_code
_entity_poly.pdbx_strand_id
1 'polypeptide(L)'
;MEGLQPHPNLEILEMSDYRGSKLPCWMSNDFMLMWKVRILRLYGCNKCIKLPFLGKLPLLEELVIMNIHQVKCIGSEFYGIGTQDFLGISENENENDNDNDATTSNNKRGSSGGKLTLFPSLIALYLGGMKELEEWELPFERSDVVQLMLRLHTLRIIWAPKLKALPALGRLESLEYLFSVKHIGLELFGISDDDIIGTSRVGESLPMIVFPKLKTLDFRIMGEWEMIVRRGDEQNVSFILPWN
;
A
#
# COMPACT_ATOMS: atom_id res chain seq x y z
N MET A 1 1.29 15.59 24.45
CA MET A 1 0.30 14.71 23.79
C MET A 1 0.69 13.22 23.82
N GLU A 2 1.84 12.86 24.40
CA GLU A 2 2.16 11.45 24.69
C GLU A 2 1.22 10.82 25.74
N GLY A 3 0.47 11.64 26.50
CA GLY A 3 -0.49 11.17 27.51
C GLY A 3 -1.92 10.90 27.02
N LEU A 4 -2.22 11.02 25.72
CA LEU A 4 -3.53 10.67 25.14
C LEU A 4 -3.38 9.40 24.30
N GLN A 5 -3.35 8.25 24.97
CA GLN A 5 -3.37 6.95 24.31
C GLN A 5 -4.82 6.47 24.13
N PRO A 6 -5.17 5.88 22.97
CA PRO A 6 -6.50 5.32 22.79
C PRO A 6 -6.70 4.10 23.69
N HIS A 7 -7.95 3.82 24.03
CA HIS A 7 -8.29 2.61 24.76
C HIS A 7 -7.99 1.38 23.86
N PRO A 8 -7.42 0.27 24.37
CA PRO A 8 -7.05 -0.90 23.55
C PRO A 8 -8.24 -1.56 22.81
N ASN A 9 -9.47 -1.31 23.24
CA ASN A 9 -10.70 -1.75 22.57
C ASN A 9 -11.32 -0.70 21.63
N LEU A 10 -10.59 0.34 21.26
CA LEU A 10 -11.08 1.36 20.34
C LEU A 10 -11.26 0.77 18.93
N GLU A 11 -12.47 0.82 18.40
CA GLU A 11 -12.77 0.37 17.03
C GLU A 11 -12.76 1.51 16.00
N ILE A 12 -13.00 2.75 16.44
CA ILE A 12 -13.07 3.91 15.55
C ILE A 12 -12.16 4.99 16.13
N LEU A 13 -11.15 5.40 15.34
CA LEU A 13 -10.25 6.48 15.68
C LEU A 13 -10.40 7.60 14.65
N GLU A 14 -10.81 8.76 15.11
CA GLU A 14 -10.87 9.98 14.29
C GLU A 14 -9.97 11.05 14.90
N MET A 15 -9.16 11.68 14.06
CA MET A 15 -8.31 12.80 14.43
C MET A 15 -8.49 13.92 13.43
N SER A 16 -8.91 15.08 13.93
CA SER A 16 -9.22 16.25 13.12
C SER A 16 -8.41 17.46 13.56
N ASP A 17 -7.98 18.28 12.60
CA ASP A 17 -7.29 19.56 12.80
C ASP A 17 -6.04 19.49 13.68
N TYR A 18 -5.34 18.35 13.64
CA TYR A 18 -4.11 18.16 14.40
C TYR A 18 -3.01 19.12 13.93
N ARG A 19 -2.54 19.96 14.86
CA ARG A 19 -1.58 21.05 14.57
C ARG A 19 -0.11 20.65 14.76
N GLY A 20 0.16 19.42 15.19
CA GLY A 20 1.53 18.91 15.32
C GLY A 20 2.12 18.52 13.97
N SER A 21 3.44 18.59 13.84
CA SER A 21 4.16 18.17 12.63
C SER A 21 4.44 16.66 12.57
N LYS A 22 4.36 15.99 13.73
CA LYS A 22 4.49 14.53 13.87
C LYS A 22 3.24 14.02 14.57
N LEU A 23 2.64 12.95 14.03
CA LEU A 23 1.54 12.26 14.69
C LEU A 23 2.02 11.65 16.03
N PRO A 24 1.11 11.38 16.98
CA PRO A 24 1.47 10.79 18.26
C PRO A 24 2.30 9.51 18.09
N CYS A 25 3.34 9.34 18.91
CA CYS A 25 4.26 8.22 18.81
C CYS A 25 3.57 6.85 18.95
N TRP A 26 2.47 6.75 19.71
CA TRP A 26 1.70 5.51 19.84
C TRP A 26 1.06 5.05 18.52
N MET A 27 0.79 5.95 17.55
CA MET A 27 0.32 5.55 16.22
C MET A 27 1.39 4.83 15.39
N SER A 28 2.64 4.98 15.80
CA SER A 28 3.80 4.43 15.11
C SER A 28 4.42 3.29 15.91
N ASN A 29 4.61 3.47 17.21
CA ASN A 29 5.47 2.60 18.01
C ASN A 29 4.70 1.53 18.80
N ASP A 30 3.40 1.71 19.04
CA ASP A 30 2.60 0.80 19.86
C ASP A 30 1.38 0.30 19.09
N PHE A 31 1.65 -0.67 18.24
CA PHE A 31 0.66 -1.28 17.36
C PHE A 31 -0.49 -1.96 18.11
N MET A 32 -0.27 -2.38 19.37
CA MET A 32 -1.28 -3.04 20.19
C MET A 32 -2.42 -2.10 20.56
N LEU A 33 -2.15 -0.80 20.71
CA LEU A 33 -3.16 0.20 21.00
C LEU A 33 -4.14 0.43 19.84
N MET A 34 -3.75 0.08 18.61
CA MET A 34 -4.59 0.23 17.42
C MET A 34 -5.08 -1.11 16.85
N TRP A 35 -4.76 -2.25 17.49
CA TRP A 35 -5.05 -3.59 16.96
C TRP A 35 -6.53 -3.83 16.66
N LYS A 36 -7.42 -3.20 17.44
CA LYS A 36 -8.88 -3.32 17.30
C LYS A 36 -9.52 -2.23 16.43
N VAL A 37 -8.74 -1.28 15.92
CA VAL A 37 -9.25 -0.20 15.09
C VAL A 37 -9.70 -0.76 13.74
N ARG A 38 -10.97 -0.50 13.43
CA ARG A 38 -11.64 -0.84 12.17
C ARG A 38 -11.79 0.35 11.24
N ILE A 39 -11.97 1.54 11.80
CA ILE A 39 -12.11 2.78 11.04
C ILE A 39 -11.10 3.78 11.57
N LEU A 40 -10.22 4.24 10.69
CA LEU A 40 -9.25 5.29 11.00
C LEU A 40 -9.45 6.47 10.05
N ARG A 41 -9.66 7.65 10.63
CA ARG A 41 -9.87 8.88 9.86
C ARG A 41 -8.97 10.00 10.35
N LEU A 42 -8.18 10.56 9.43
CA LEU A 42 -7.30 11.69 9.66
C LEU A 42 -7.75 12.85 8.79
N TYR A 43 -8.19 13.94 9.41
CA TYR A 43 -8.69 15.14 8.74
C TYR A 43 -7.88 16.37 9.13
N GLY A 44 -7.43 17.16 8.16
CA GLY A 44 -6.89 18.49 8.44
C GLY A 44 -5.56 18.49 9.22
N CYS A 45 -4.83 17.38 9.22
CA CYS A 45 -3.50 17.22 9.83
C CYS A 45 -2.40 17.93 9.02
N ASN A 46 -2.64 19.18 8.62
CA ASN A 46 -1.93 19.87 7.54
C ASN A 46 -0.43 20.05 7.74
N LYS A 47 0.07 20.01 8.97
CA LYS A 47 1.50 20.14 9.29
C LYS A 47 2.24 18.81 9.31
N CYS A 48 1.51 17.70 9.23
CA CYS A 48 2.07 16.36 9.31
C CYS A 48 2.86 16.03 8.05
N ILE A 49 4.14 15.68 8.23
CA ILE A 49 5.08 15.41 7.13
C ILE A 49 5.19 13.92 6.78
N LYS A 50 4.72 13.03 7.66
CA LYS A 50 4.83 11.57 7.51
C LYS A 50 3.58 10.89 8.04
N LEU A 51 3.08 9.90 7.30
CA LEU A 51 1.99 9.05 7.75
C LEU A 51 2.47 8.03 8.79
N PRO A 52 1.59 7.55 9.69
CA PRO A 52 1.91 6.48 10.61
C PRO A 52 1.94 5.13 9.89
N PHE A 53 2.47 4.10 10.56
CA PHE A 53 2.61 2.77 9.99
C PHE A 53 1.31 1.99 10.21
N LEU A 54 0.47 1.92 9.19
CA LEU A 54 -0.89 1.38 9.28
C LEU A 54 -1.05 0.02 8.59
N GLY A 55 -0.08 -0.36 7.75
CA GLY A 55 -0.20 -1.55 6.89
C GLY A 55 -0.35 -2.87 7.62
N LYS A 56 0.05 -2.98 8.88
CA LYS A 56 -0.10 -4.25 9.62
C LYS A 56 -1.48 -4.38 10.27
N LEU A 57 -2.31 -3.33 10.31
CA LEU A 57 -3.58 -3.27 11.07
C LEU A 57 -4.56 -4.36 10.61
N PRO A 58 -4.83 -5.39 11.45
CA PRO A 58 -5.51 -6.60 10.98
C PRO A 58 -7.01 -6.40 10.80
N LEU A 59 -7.60 -5.46 11.53
CA LEU A 59 -9.04 -5.19 11.54
C LEU A 59 -9.42 -3.90 10.82
N LEU A 60 -8.46 -3.15 10.30
CA LEU A 60 -8.73 -1.88 9.62
C LEU A 60 -9.49 -2.14 8.31
N GLU A 61 -10.74 -1.71 8.27
CA GLU A 61 -11.69 -1.85 7.16
C GLU A 61 -11.78 -0.55 6.34
N GLU A 62 -11.72 0.60 7.01
CA GLU A 62 -11.81 1.92 6.36
C GLU A 62 -10.66 2.82 6.81
N LEU A 63 -9.93 3.36 5.83
CA LEU A 63 -8.91 4.36 6.05
C LEU A 63 -9.22 5.63 5.25
N VAL A 64 -9.39 6.74 5.96
CA VAL A 64 -9.60 8.07 5.39
C VAL A 64 -8.46 8.99 5.78
N ILE A 65 -7.76 9.55 4.80
CA ILE A 65 -6.71 10.53 4.99
C ILE A 65 -7.05 11.73 4.12
N MET A 66 -7.45 12.82 4.75
CA MET A 66 -7.97 14.01 4.08
C MET A 66 -7.27 15.27 4.59
N ASN A 67 -6.87 16.14 3.67
CA ASN A 67 -6.22 17.41 3.97
C ASN A 67 -4.96 17.21 4.84
N ILE A 68 -4.04 16.35 4.37
CA ILE A 68 -2.71 16.17 4.97
C ILE A 68 -1.67 16.74 4.00
N HIS A 69 -1.54 18.07 4.00
CA HIS A 69 -0.89 18.77 2.89
C HIS A 69 0.59 18.45 2.69
N GLN A 70 1.35 18.21 3.76
CA GLN A 70 2.83 18.19 3.73
C GLN A 70 3.44 16.81 3.47
N VAL A 71 2.63 15.75 3.37
CA VAL A 71 3.11 14.40 3.06
C VAL A 71 3.52 14.37 1.58
N LYS A 72 4.79 14.00 1.33
CA LYS A 72 5.36 13.95 -0.02
C LYS A 72 5.37 12.57 -0.65
N CYS A 73 5.54 11.54 0.17
CA CYS A 73 5.61 10.17 -0.27
C CYS A 73 4.70 9.26 0.58
N ILE A 74 4.14 8.25 -0.06
CA ILE A 74 3.56 7.07 0.61
C ILE A 74 4.45 5.88 0.25
N GLY A 75 5.38 5.54 1.15
CA GLY A 75 6.36 4.47 0.94
C GLY A 75 6.20 3.30 1.92
N SER A 76 7.25 2.46 2.00
CA SER A 76 7.32 1.27 2.87
C SER A 76 6.96 1.54 4.34
N GLU A 77 7.26 2.74 4.83
CA GLU A 77 6.96 3.17 6.21
C GLU A 77 5.46 3.20 6.50
N PHE A 78 4.63 3.55 5.51
CA PHE A 78 3.18 3.55 5.67
C PHE A 78 2.64 2.13 5.84
N TYR A 79 3.26 1.17 5.16
CA TYR A 79 2.93 -0.23 5.26
C TYR A 79 3.51 -0.92 6.51
N GLY A 80 4.40 -0.24 7.23
CA GLY A 80 5.07 -0.79 8.42
C GLY A 80 6.05 -1.91 8.09
N ILE A 81 6.63 -1.90 6.89
CA ILE A 81 7.63 -2.88 6.50
C ILE A 81 9.01 -2.39 6.96
N GLY A 82 9.63 -3.13 7.88
CA GLY A 82 11.01 -2.91 8.32
C GLY A 82 12.01 -3.72 7.51
N THR A 83 13.29 -3.38 7.60
CA THR A 83 14.39 -4.15 6.98
C THR A 83 14.42 -5.62 7.43
N GLN A 84 14.05 -5.88 8.69
CA GLN A 84 13.96 -7.23 9.26
C GLN A 84 12.83 -8.08 8.64
N ASP A 85 11.73 -7.46 8.20
CA ASP A 85 10.61 -8.18 7.55
C ASP A 85 11.03 -8.76 6.19
N PHE A 86 11.99 -8.12 5.50
CA PHE A 86 12.54 -8.60 4.22
C PHE A 86 13.67 -9.61 4.39
N LEU A 87 14.42 -9.54 5.49
CA LEU A 87 15.58 -10.40 5.73
C LEU A 87 15.23 -11.69 6.50
N GLY A 88 14.03 -11.79 7.09
CA GLY A 88 13.64 -12.95 7.90
C GLY A 88 14.51 -13.16 9.13
N ILE A 89 15.27 -12.13 9.55
CA ILE A 89 16.18 -12.21 10.69
C ILE A 89 15.37 -11.88 11.95
N SER A 90 15.01 -12.92 12.71
CA SER A 90 14.72 -12.74 14.13
C SER A 90 16.06 -12.64 14.86
N GLU A 91 16.38 -11.48 15.41
CA GLU A 91 17.52 -11.33 16.30
C GLU A 91 17.30 -12.21 17.55
N ASN A 92 18.00 -13.35 17.61
CA ASN A 92 18.26 -14.02 18.88
C ASN A 92 19.43 -13.30 19.53
N GLU A 93 19.15 -12.21 20.24
CA GLU A 93 20.09 -11.73 21.25
C GLU A 93 20.03 -12.69 22.44
N ASN A 94 20.94 -13.65 22.46
CA ASN A 94 21.41 -14.30 23.67
C ASN A 94 22.90 -14.61 23.46
N GLU A 95 23.74 -13.58 23.63
CA GLU A 95 25.09 -13.80 24.13
C GLU A 95 24.95 -14.32 25.57
N ASN A 96 25.20 -15.60 25.75
CA ASN A 96 25.79 -16.11 26.98
C ASN A 96 26.61 -17.34 26.60
N ASP A 97 27.93 -17.14 26.61
CA ASP A 97 28.91 -18.21 26.71
C ASP A 97 28.53 -19.15 27.86
N ASN A 98 28.49 -20.46 27.59
CA ASN A 98 29.10 -21.47 28.45
C ASN A 98 29.02 -22.86 27.78
N ASP A 99 30.17 -23.51 27.79
CA ASP A 99 30.43 -24.85 27.30
C ASP A 99 29.57 -25.96 27.96
N ASN A 100 29.44 -27.05 27.20
CA ASN A 100 29.16 -28.44 27.59
C ASN A 100 27.70 -28.90 27.73
N ASP A 101 27.32 -29.80 26.81
CA ASP A 101 26.91 -31.20 27.10
C ASP A 101 25.75 -31.66 26.20
N ALA A 102 25.88 -32.87 25.70
CA ALA A 102 24.96 -33.49 24.77
C ALA A 102 23.67 -33.90 25.49
N THR A 103 22.50 -33.43 25.04
CA THR A 103 21.23 -34.18 25.11
C THR A 103 20.19 -33.60 24.15
N THR A 104 19.74 -34.45 23.23
CA THR A 104 18.52 -34.36 22.43
C THR A 104 17.34 -33.73 23.17
N SER A 105 16.79 -32.62 22.69
CA SER A 105 15.34 -32.41 22.75
C SER A 105 14.84 -31.51 21.62
N ASN A 106 13.76 -31.98 21.00
CA ASN A 106 13.05 -31.38 19.91
C ASN A 106 12.59 -29.95 20.23
N ASN A 107 12.85 -29.00 19.33
CA ASN A 107 11.94 -27.90 19.07
C ASN A 107 11.97 -27.51 17.59
N LYS A 108 11.23 -28.29 16.82
CA LYS A 108 10.72 -27.94 15.51
C LYS A 108 9.67 -26.83 15.72
N ARG A 109 10.01 -25.57 15.42
CA ARG A 109 9.11 -24.41 15.24
C ARG A 109 10.00 -23.21 14.91
N GLY A 110 9.96 -22.55 13.77
CA GLY A 110 9.19 -22.70 12.56
C GLY A 110 9.71 -21.56 11.69
N SER A 111 10.63 -21.85 10.77
CA SER A 111 10.93 -20.91 9.70
C SER A 111 9.72 -20.94 8.77
N SER A 112 8.71 -20.12 9.08
CA SER A 112 7.75 -19.76 8.05
C SER A 112 8.42 -18.66 7.25
N GLY A 113 8.83 -18.99 6.02
CA GLY A 113 8.75 -18.03 4.90
C GLY A 113 7.30 -17.62 4.71
N GLY A 114 6.74 -16.98 5.74
CA GLY A 114 5.34 -16.65 5.89
C GLY A 114 5.07 -15.46 5.00
N LYS A 115 4.08 -15.61 4.13
CA LYS A 115 3.60 -14.54 3.27
C LYS A 115 3.18 -13.36 4.14
N LEU A 116 3.83 -12.20 3.99
CA LEU A 116 3.50 -11.01 4.77
C LEU A 116 2.22 -10.40 4.19
N THR A 117 1.16 -10.31 5.00
CA THR A 117 -0.08 -9.66 4.56
C THR A 117 -0.20 -8.26 5.14
N LEU A 118 -0.34 -7.29 4.25
CA LEU A 118 -0.51 -5.88 4.54
C LEU A 118 -1.95 -5.45 4.20
N PHE A 119 -2.56 -4.70 5.09
CA PHE A 119 -3.95 -4.27 5.02
C PHE A 119 -4.89 -5.46 4.75
N PRO A 120 -4.86 -6.53 5.58
CA PRO A 120 -5.60 -7.76 5.32
C PRO A 120 -7.12 -7.57 5.27
N SER A 121 -7.64 -6.57 6.00
CA SER A 121 -9.08 -6.30 6.11
C SER A 121 -9.54 -5.02 5.42
N LEU A 122 -8.64 -4.26 4.79
CA LEU A 122 -8.99 -2.94 4.27
C LEU A 122 -9.94 -3.07 3.09
N ILE A 123 -11.12 -2.46 3.20
CA ILE A 123 -12.20 -2.46 2.22
C ILE A 123 -12.20 -1.17 1.43
N ALA A 124 -11.95 -0.05 2.10
CA ALA A 124 -12.00 1.27 1.49
C ALA A 124 -10.83 2.16 1.90
N LEU A 125 -10.16 2.74 0.90
CA LEU A 125 -9.06 3.69 1.05
C LEU A 125 -9.43 5.01 0.39
N TYR A 126 -9.46 6.07 1.17
CA TYR A 126 -9.73 7.42 0.71
C TYR A 126 -8.53 8.30 1.01
N LEU A 127 -7.87 8.77 -0.05
CA LEU A 127 -6.78 9.73 0.02
C LEU A 127 -7.27 11.03 -0.60
N GLY A 128 -7.16 12.16 0.10
CA GLY A 128 -7.55 13.41 -0.52
C GLY A 128 -6.99 14.68 0.08
N GLY A 129 -6.93 15.73 -0.75
CA GLY A 129 -6.30 16.99 -0.38
C GLY A 129 -4.84 16.80 0.04
N MET A 130 -4.08 15.98 -0.69
CA MET A 130 -2.66 15.73 -0.42
C MET A 130 -1.82 16.59 -1.36
N LYS A 131 -1.64 17.86 -1.01
CA LYS A 131 -1.07 18.89 -1.90
C LYS A 131 0.37 18.61 -2.32
N GLU A 132 1.20 18.14 -1.39
CA GLU A 132 2.61 17.89 -1.63
C GLU A 132 2.91 16.44 -2.02
N LEU A 133 1.90 15.57 -2.12
CA LEU A 133 2.11 14.17 -2.46
C LEU A 133 2.62 14.07 -3.90
N GLU A 134 3.87 13.65 -4.03
CA GLU A 134 4.59 13.50 -5.30
C GLU A 134 4.70 12.03 -5.71
N GLU A 135 4.88 11.13 -4.73
CA GLU A 135 5.20 9.73 -4.95
C GLU A 135 4.31 8.81 -4.10
N TRP A 136 3.81 7.74 -4.71
CA TRP A 136 3.13 6.67 -3.99
C TRP A 136 3.64 5.34 -4.54
N GLU A 137 4.33 4.59 -3.69
CA GLU A 137 4.92 3.29 -4.02
C GLU A 137 4.13 2.16 -3.35
N LEU A 138 3.95 1.05 -4.07
CA LEU A 138 3.44 -0.20 -3.49
C LEU A 138 4.63 -1.13 -3.24
N PRO A 139 4.62 -1.91 -2.15
CA PRO A 139 5.71 -2.81 -1.81
C PRO A 139 5.87 -4.03 -2.75
N PHE A 140 5.07 -4.13 -3.81
CA PHE A 140 5.07 -5.26 -4.75
C PHE A 140 6.40 -5.45 -5.48
N GLU A 141 7.14 -4.37 -5.73
CA GLU A 141 8.37 -4.42 -6.53
C GLU A 141 9.53 -5.11 -5.80
N ARG A 142 9.39 -5.38 -4.50
CA ARG A 142 10.48 -5.90 -3.67
C ARG A 142 10.32 -7.35 -3.23
N SER A 143 9.13 -7.97 -3.38
CA SER A 143 8.97 -9.39 -3.05
C SER A 143 7.60 -10.00 -3.42
N ASP A 144 7.60 -11.18 -4.03
CA ASP A 144 6.40 -12.01 -4.25
C ASP A 144 5.76 -12.55 -2.95
N VAL A 145 6.45 -12.38 -1.82
CA VAL A 145 5.98 -12.84 -0.51
C VAL A 145 5.02 -11.84 0.16
N VAL A 146 4.77 -10.68 -0.44
CA VAL A 146 3.89 -9.65 0.13
C VAL A 146 2.49 -9.71 -0.50
N GLN A 147 1.48 -9.94 0.34
CA GLN A 147 0.07 -9.74 0.00
C GLN A 147 -0.36 -8.36 0.44
N LEU A 148 -1.01 -7.61 -0.43
CA LEU A 148 -1.42 -6.24 -0.13
C LEU A 148 -2.91 -6.05 -0.43
N MET A 149 -3.62 -5.44 0.52
CA MET A 149 -4.97 -4.90 0.30
C MET A 149 -5.91 -5.93 -0.35
N LEU A 150 -5.84 -7.19 0.09
CA LEU A 150 -6.55 -8.34 -0.51
C LEU A 150 -8.07 -8.16 -0.56
N ARG A 151 -8.62 -7.26 0.26
CA ARG A 151 -10.04 -6.98 0.39
C ARG A 151 -10.41 -5.57 -0.05
N LEU A 152 -9.52 -4.82 -0.69
CA LEU A 152 -9.80 -3.44 -1.05
C LEU A 152 -10.77 -3.40 -2.23
N HIS A 153 -11.99 -2.92 -1.99
CA HIS A 153 -13.03 -2.76 -3.01
C HIS A 153 -13.05 -1.34 -3.56
N THR A 154 -12.79 -0.34 -2.73
CA THR A 154 -12.88 1.07 -3.10
C THR A 154 -11.58 1.81 -2.85
N LEU A 155 -11.03 2.40 -3.90
CA LEU A 155 -9.93 3.35 -3.83
C LEU A 155 -10.36 4.68 -4.44
N ARG A 156 -10.27 5.75 -3.66
CA ARG A 156 -10.60 7.10 -4.11
C ARG A 156 -9.47 8.06 -3.77
N ILE A 157 -8.98 8.75 -4.81
CA ILE A 157 -7.87 9.70 -4.71
C ILE A 157 -8.36 11.07 -5.14
N ILE A 158 -8.63 11.97 -4.20
CA ILE A 158 -9.23 13.27 -4.49
C ILE A 158 -8.16 14.35 -4.36
N TRP A 159 -7.88 15.09 -5.43
CA TRP A 159 -7.03 16.28 -5.35
C TRP A 159 -5.64 16.02 -4.73
N ALA A 160 -4.84 15.25 -5.46
CA ALA A 160 -3.40 15.08 -5.24
C ALA A 160 -2.63 15.75 -6.40
N PRO A 161 -2.46 17.09 -6.40
CA PRO A 161 -1.99 17.86 -7.56
C PRO A 161 -0.60 17.45 -8.06
N LYS A 162 0.34 17.13 -7.16
CA LYS A 162 1.73 16.83 -7.49
C LYS A 162 2.04 15.35 -7.74
N LEU A 163 1.06 14.45 -7.56
CA LEU A 163 1.30 13.01 -7.66
C LEU A 163 1.64 12.68 -9.11
N LYS A 164 2.90 12.25 -9.34
CA LYS A 164 3.47 12.06 -10.67
C LYS A 164 2.81 10.90 -11.41
N ALA A 165 2.68 9.77 -10.71
CA ALA A 165 2.08 8.56 -11.23
C ALA A 165 1.35 7.80 -10.10
N LEU A 166 0.40 6.95 -10.50
CA LEU A 166 -0.18 5.97 -9.58
C LEU A 166 0.69 4.72 -9.60
N PRO A 167 0.83 4.04 -8.45
CA PRO A 167 1.55 2.77 -8.43
C PRO A 167 0.78 1.68 -9.17
N ALA A 168 1.38 0.49 -9.25
CA ALA A 168 0.86 -0.76 -9.83
C ALA A 168 -0.44 -1.30 -9.20
N LEU A 169 -1.51 -0.50 -9.20
CA LEU A 169 -2.81 -0.84 -8.63
C LEU A 169 -3.52 -1.95 -9.41
N GLY A 170 -3.12 -2.19 -10.67
CA GLY A 170 -3.66 -3.25 -11.53
C GLY A 170 -3.59 -4.66 -10.94
N ARG A 171 -2.65 -4.89 -10.02
CA ARG A 171 -2.46 -6.13 -9.27
C ARG A 171 -3.47 -6.35 -8.14
N LEU A 172 -4.31 -5.35 -7.83
CA LEU A 172 -5.31 -5.44 -6.77
C LEU A 172 -6.56 -6.18 -7.28
N GLU A 173 -6.59 -7.50 -7.04
CA GLU A 173 -7.64 -8.40 -7.56
C GLU A 173 -9.05 -8.11 -7.04
N SER A 174 -9.17 -7.48 -5.88
CA SER A 174 -10.46 -7.18 -5.25
C SER A 174 -11.01 -5.79 -5.58
N LEU A 175 -10.24 -4.95 -6.27
CA LEU A 175 -10.62 -3.56 -6.51
C LEU A 175 -11.78 -3.48 -7.49
N GLU A 176 -12.90 -2.95 -7.02
CA GLU A 176 -14.13 -2.77 -7.80
C GLU A 176 -14.31 -1.31 -8.23
N TYR A 177 -13.92 -0.36 -7.39
CA TYR A 177 -14.17 1.05 -7.64
C TYR A 177 -12.87 1.85 -7.50
N LEU A 178 -12.39 2.40 -8.60
CA LEU A 178 -11.23 3.30 -8.64
C LEU A 178 -11.67 4.68 -9.12
N PHE A 179 -11.54 5.68 -8.25
CA PHE A 179 -11.99 7.05 -8.55
C PHE A 179 -10.84 8.06 -8.62
N SER A 180 -11.01 9.00 -9.57
CA SER A 180 -10.23 10.23 -9.73
C SER A 180 -8.76 9.97 -10.09
N VAL A 181 -8.56 9.06 -11.04
CA VAL A 181 -7.28 8.80 -11.70
C VAL A 181 -6.92 9.97 -12.62
N LYS A 182 -5.68 10.46 -12.51
CA LYS A 182 -5.17 11.59 -13.30
C LYS A 182 -4.55 11.17 -14.63
N HIS A 183 -3.71 10.13 -14.61
CA HIS A 183 -2.99 9.60 -15.76
C HIS A 183 -3.08 8.07 -15.75
N ILE A 184 -3.21 7.46 -16.93
CA ILE A 184 -3.08 6.01 -17.14
C ILE A 184 -1.77 5.78 -17.87
N GLY A 185 -0.75 5.32 -17.16
CA GLY A 185 0.47 4.76 -17.75
C GLY A 185 0.51 3.24 -17.56
N LEU A 186 1.43 2.56 -18.26
CA LEU A 186 1.70 1.13 -18.05
C LEU A 186 2.05 0.82 -16.57
N GLU A 187 2.64 1.79 -15.88
CA GLU A 187 2.95 1.77 -14.45
C GLU A 187 1.73 1.48 -13.57
N LEU A 188 0.54 2.03 -13.90
CA LEU A 188 -0.69 1.78 -13.15
C LEU A 188 -1.07 0.29 -13.16
N PHE A 189 -0.75 -0.38 -14.26
CA PHE A 189 -1.06 -1.79 -14.45
C PHE A 189 -0.01 -2.71 -13.82
N GLY A 190 1.12 -2.18 -13.35
CA GLY A 190 2.22 -2.96 -12.79
C GLY A 190 2.95 -3.80 -13.84
N ILE A 191 2.99 -3.32 -15.07
CA ILE A 191 3.65 -3.95 -16.21
C ILE A 191 5.00 -3.29 -16.37
N SER A 192 6.07 -4.07 -16.25
CA SER A 192 7.43 -3.62 -16.52
C SER A 192 7.74 -3.69 -18.02
N ASP A 193 8.71 -2.90 -18.49
CA ASP A 193 9.16 -2.99 -19.89
C ASP A 193 9.68 -4.42 -20.22
N ASP A 194 10.20 -5.15 -19.23
CA ASP A 194 10.64 -6.55 -19.37
C ASP A 194 9.49 -7.53 -19.65
N ASP A 195 8.31 -7.29 -19.06
CA ASP A 195 7.10 -8.08 -19.33
C ASP A 195 6.65 -7.95 -20.79
N ILE A 196 6.84 -6.77 -21.38
CA ILE A 196 6.51 -6.50 -22.78
C ILE A 196 7.51 -7.23 -23.70
N ILE A 197 8.80 -7.14 -23.40
CA ILE A 197 9.86 -7.77 -24.23
C ILE A 197 9.80 -9.31 -24.15
N GLY A 198 9.43 -9.87 -23.01
CA GLY A 198 9.26 -11.32 -22.82
C GLY A 198 8.14 -11.95 -23.67
N THR A 199 7.13 -11.16 -24.05
CA THR A 199 6.02 -11.62 -24.92
C THR A 199 6.41 -11.74 -26.40
N SER A 200 7.59 -11.27 -26.79
CA SER A 200 8.05 -11.25 -28.18
C SER A 200 8.50 -12.61 -28.74
N ARG A 201 8.44 -13.73 -27.97
CA ARG A 201 9.01 -15.03 -28.42
C ARG A 201 8.07 -16.21 -28.66
N VAL A 202 6.78 -16.16 -28.37
CA VAL A 202 5.84 -17.22 -28.82
C VAL A 202 4.48 -16.61 -29.10
N GLY A 203 3.98 -16.82 -30.31
CA GLY A 203 2.82 -16.16 -30.93
C GLY A 203 1.44 -16.46 -30.37
N GLU A 204 1.26 -16.48 -29.05
CA GLU A 204 -0.06 -16.42 -28.39
C GLU A 204 0.05 -15.55 -27.13
N SER A 205 -0.03 -14.22 -27.30
CA SER A 205 -0.17 -13.30 -26.18
C SER A 205 -1.59 -13.44 -25.63
N LEU A 206 -1.73 -14.14 -24.50
CA LEU A 206 -2.96 -14.05 -23.71
C LEU A 206 -3.08 -12.61 -23.19
N PRO A 207 -4.26 -11.98 -23.30
CA PRO A 207 -4.45 -10.63 -22.78
C PRO A 207 -4.22 -10.65 -21.26
N MET A 208 -3.25 -9.86 -20.77
CA MET A 208 -3.09 -9.64 -19.34
C MET A 208 -4.36 -8.97 -18.81
N ILE A 209 -5.13 -9.69 -18.00
CA ILE A 209 -6.31 -9.15 -17.34
C ILE A 209 -5.82 -8.30 -16.18
N VAL A 210 -5.99 -6.99 -16.30
CA VAL A 210 -5.65 -6.03 -15.25
C VAL A 210 -6.93 -5.53 -14.59
N PHE A 211 -6.96 -5.49 -13.27
CA PHE A 211 -8.16 -5.23 -12.46
C PHE A 211 -9.34 -6.19 -12.75
N PRO A 212 -9.25 -7.47 -12.37
CA PRO A 212 -10.22 -8.51 -12.77
C PRO A 212 -11.66 -8.27 -12.27
N LYS A 213 -11.85 -7.45 -11.24
CA LYS A 213 -13.16 -7.14 -10.65
C LYS A 213 -13.60 -5.69 -10.82
N LEU A 214 -12.88 -4.87 -11.58
CA LEU A 214 -13.18 -3.45 -11.67
C LEU A 214 -14.60 -3.22 -12.24
N LYS A 215 -15.43 -2.53 -11.45
CA LYS A 215 -16.79 -2.12 -11.75
C LYS A 215 -16.95 -0.62 -11.98
N THR A 216 -15.97 0.20 -11.64
CA THR A 216 -16.00 1.62 -11.99
C THR A 216 -14.59 2.15 -12.05
N LEU A 217 -14.28 2.84 -13.13
CA LEU A 217 -13.07 3.62 -13.29
C LEU A 217 -13.49 5.05 -13.63
N ASP A 218 -13.33 5.96 -12.66
CA ASP A 218 -13.67 7.38 -12.82
C ASP A 218 -12.39 8.20 -12.98
N PHE A 219 -12.37 9.05 -14.00
CA PHE A 219 -11.28 9.97 -14.27
C PHE A 219 -11.71 11.38 -13.95
N ARG A 220 -10.88 12.12 -13.21
CA ARG A 220 -11.15 13.53 -12.91
C ARG A 220 -9.91 14.37 -13.13
N ILE A 221 -10.13 15.60 -13.59
CA ILE A 221 -9.07 16.58 -13.85
C ILE A 221 -8.14 16.09 -14.98
N MET A 222 -8.72 15.79 -16.15
CA MET A 222 -8.00 15.41 -17.39
C MET A 222 -7.34 16.62 -18.11
N GLY A 223 -6.93 17.66 -17.37
CA GLY A 223 -6.43 18.91 -17.97
C GLY A 223 -5.11 18.79 -18.74
N GLU A 224 -4.36 17.71 -18.50
CA GLU A 224 -3.02 17.46 -19.07
C GLU A 224 -2.93 16.05 -19.69
N TRP A 225 -3.99 15.60 -20.37
CA TRP A 225 -3.95 14.34 -21.13
C TRP A 225 -3.15 14.53 -22.42
N GLU A 226 -1.84 14.28 -22.35
CA GLU A 226 -1.07 13.88 -23.54
C GLU A 226 -1.06 12.35 -23.58
N MET A 227 -1.76 11.75 -24.54
CA MET A 227 -1.57 10.33 -24.83
C MET A 227 -0.10 10.16 -25.21
N ILE A 228 0.68 9.46 -24.38
CA ILE A 228 1.98 8.93 -24.79
C ILE A 228 1.68 7.79 -25.77
N VAL A 229 1.27 8.15 -27.00
CA VAL A 229 1.34 7.26 -28.14
C VAL A 229 2.82 7.16 -28.45
N ARG A 230 3.50 6.14 -27.89
CA ARG A 230 4.86 5.81 -28.32
C ARG A 230 4.79 5.51 -29.82
N ARG A 231 5.24 6.46 -30.62
CA ARG A 231 5.47 6.31 -32.05
C ARG A 231 6.76 5.51 -32.20
N GLY A 232 6.66 4.22 -32.46
CA GLY A 232 7.80 3.35 -32.71
C GLY A 232 7.51 1.92 -32.32
N ASP A 233 7.26 1.11 -33.35
CA ASP A 233 7.12 -0.35 -33.35
C ASP A 233 5.77 -0.91 -32.89
N GLU A 234 5.02 -1.37 -33.90
CA GLU A 234 3.76 -2.11 -33.80
C GLU A 234 3.98 -3.44 -33.05
N GLN A 235 3.89 -3.40 -31.72
CA GLN A 235 3.35 -4.51 -30.95
C GLN A 235 2.11 -3.99 -30.22
N ASN A 236 0.94 -4.25 -30.81
CA ASN A 236 -0.36 -3.97 -30.21
C ASN A 236 -0.51 -4.86 -28.96
N VAL A 237 0.01 -4.42 -27.82
CA VAL A 237 -0.41 -4.96 -26.52
C VAL A 237 -1.82 -4.43 -26.29
N SER A 238 -2.82 -5.21 -26.72
CA SER A 238 -4.21 -4.91 -26.48
C SER A 238 -4.55 -5.23 -25.02
N PHE A 239 -4.76 -4.20 -24.21
CA PHE A 239 -5.33 -4.35 -22.88
C PHE A 239 -6.83 -4.54 -22.99
N ILE A 240 -7.31 -5.71 -22.60
CA ILE A 240 -8.74 -5.93 -22.44
C ILE A 240 -9.10 -5.44 -21.04
N LEU A 241 -9.57 -4.20 -20.97
CA LEU A 241 -10.34 -3.79 -19.80
C LEU A 241 -11.64 -4.62 -19.80
N PRO A 242 -12.13 -5.09 -18.65
CA PRO A 242 -13.31 -5.97 -18.57
C PRO A 242 -14.63 -5.33 -19.02
N TRP A 243 -14.59 -4.12 -19.59
CA TRP A 243 -15.72 -3.35 -20.09
C TRP A 243 -15.95 -3.62 -21.59
N ASN A 244 -16.50 -4.79 -21.93
CA ASN A 244 -17.10 -5.05 -23.23
C ASN A 244 -18.46 -5.73 -23.06
#